data_AF-A0A2K8N2Y1-F1
#
_entry.id   AF-A0A2K8N2Y1-F1
#
_cell.length_a   1.000
_cell.length_b   1.000
_cell.length_c   1.000
_cell.angle_alpha   90.00
_cell.angle_beta   90.00
_cell.angle_gamma   90.00
#
_symmetry.space_group_name_H-M   'P 1'
#
loop_
_entity.id
_entity.type
_entity.pdbx_description
1 polymer ?
#
loop_
_entity_poly.entity_id
_entity_poly.type
_entity_poly.pdbx_seq_one_letter_code
_entity_poly.pdbx_strand_id
1 'polypeptide(L)'
;MKPILRWAQCKRRTREGNDAERERAELLLEIRRTRDEWMRAQHLLDNVVEPELIDHAIYAVQAAQRKYEYLMKVARKQHLSVPPEEGLVRGAARTSSADFQGHDGVTARSKGR
;
A
#
# COMPACT_ATOMS: atom_id res chain seq x y z
N MET A 1 -51.64 36.57 -8.06
CA MET A 1 -50.35 36.97 -7.44
C MET A 1 -50.14 36.15 -6.18
N LYS A 2 -49.04 35.38 -6.08
CA LYS A 2 -48.61 34.65 -4.87
C LYS A 2 -47.09 34.85 -4.71
N PRO A 3 -46.62 35.56 -3.67
CA PRO A 3 -45.23 35.97 -3.57
C PRO A 3 -44.31 34.86 -3.04
N ILE A 4 -43.15 34.72 -3.67
CA ILE A 4 -41.82 34.58 -3.06
C ILE A 4 -41.70 33.71 -1.79
N LEU A 5 -42.16 32.46 -1.84
CA LEU A 5 -41.77 31.42 -0.88
C LEU A 5 -41.11 30.27 -1.65
N ARG A 6 -39.97 30.56 -2.31
CA ARG A 6 -39.19 29.56 -3.07
C ARG A 6 -37.68 29.65 -2.81
N TRP A 7 -37.27 30.16 -1.65
CA TRP A 7 -35.86 30.21 -1.22
C TRP A 7 -35.57 29.31 -0.01
N ALA A 8 -36.59 28.93 0.77
CA ALA A 8 -36.43 27.97 1.88
C ALA A 8 -36.19 26.51 1.42
N GLN A 9 -36.53 26.17 0.16
CA GLN A 9 -36.35 24.82 -0.40
C GLN A 9 -35.00 24.60 -1.13
N CYS A 10 -34.07 25.58 -1.11
CA CYS A 10 -32.75 25.46 -1.75
C CYS A 10 -31.66 24.91 -0.80
N LYS A 11 -31.92 24.83 0.51
CA LYS A 11 -30.89 24.48 1.52
C LYS A 11 -30.71 22.97 1.81
N ARG A 12 -31.57 22.09 1.28
CA ARG A 12 -31.49 20.62 1.56
C ARG A 12 -30.60 19.83 0.61
N ARG A 13 -30.45 20.26 -0.65
CA ARG A 13 -29.77 19.46 -1.70
C ARG A 13 -28.23 19.47 -1.60
N THR A 14 -27.63 20.43 -0.90
CA THR A 14 -26.15 20.57 -0.81
C THR A 14 -25.50 19.81 0.36
N ARG A 15 -26.28 19.11 1.19
CA ARG A 15 -25.76 18.37 2.36
C ARG A 15 -25.40 16.91 2.04
N GLU A 16 -26.27 16.21 1.32
CA GLU A 16 -26.10 14.79 0.97
C GLU A 16 -24.92 14.52 0.03
N GLY A 17 -24.58 15.45 -0.87
CA GLY A 17 -23.42 15.33 -1.74
C GLY A 17 -22.09 15.35 -0.99
N ASN A 18 -21.99 16.19 0.06
CA ASN A 18 -20.79 16.28 0.90
C ASN A 18 -20.59 15.02 1.75
N ASP A 19 -21.68 14.42 2.24
CA ASP A 19 -21.60 13.24 3.10
C ASP A 19 -21.10 12.00 2.31
N ALA A 20 -21.55 11.82 1.07
CA ALA A 20 -21.08 10.74 0.21
C ALA A 20 -19.62 10.92 -0.26
N GLU A 21 -19.17 12.16 -0.48
CA GLU A 21 -17.76 12.45 -0.78
C GLU A 21 -16.85 12.19 0.42
N ARG A 22 -17.31 12.53 1.63
CA ARG A 22 -16.60 12.22 2.88
C ARG A 22 -16.47 10.71 3.08
N GLU A 23 -17.55 9.96 2.91
CA GLU A 23 -17.52 8.50 3.02
C GLU A 23 -16.55 7.87 2.02
N ARG A 24 -16.52 8.36 0.78
CA ARG A 24 -15.52 7.93 -0.22
C ARG A 24 -14.09 8.25 0.21
N ALA A 25 -13.84 9.45 0.74
CA ALA A 25 -12.52 9.86 1.20
C ALA A 25 -12.07 9.05 2.43
N GLU A 26 -12.97 8.76 3.36
CA GLU A 26 -12.74 7.92 4.53
C GLU A 26 -12.40 6.49 4.13
N LEU A 27 -13.15 5.92 3.17
CA LEU A 27 -12.86 4.59 2.65
C LEU A 27 -11.46 4.51 2.02
N LEU A 28 -11.08 5.50 1.21
CA LEU A 28 -9.74 5.56 0.62
C LEU A 28 -8.64 5.71 1.69
N LEU A 29 -8.89 6.51 2.72
CA LEU A 29 -7.96 6.67 3.84
C LEU A 29 -7.81 5.35 4.63
N GLU A 30 -8.91 4.64 4.85
CA GLU A 30 -8.88 3.37 5.58
C GLU A 30 -8.18 2.26 4.80
N ILE A 31 -8.32 2.23 3.47
CA ILE A 31 -7.55 1.34 2.60
C ILE A 31 -6.04 1.59 2.77
N ARG A 32 -5.61 2.85 2.72
CA ARG A 32 -4.20 3.22 2.93
C ARG A 32 -3.71 2.81 4.31
N ARG A 33 -4.46 3.13 5.37
CA ARG A 33 -4.11 2.76 6.75
C ARG A 33 -3.99 1.26 6.94
N THR A 34 -4.95 0.49 6.43
CA THR A 34 -4.97 -0.97 6.53
C THR A 34 -3.78 -1.58 5.79
N ARG A 35 -3.40 -1.01 4.65
CA ARG A 35 -2.21 -1.43 3.92
C ARG A 35 -0.92 -1.12 4.69
N ASP A 36 -0.79 0.07 5.26
CA ASP A 36 0.37 0.43 6.07
C ASP A 36 0.47 -0.49 7.32
N GLU A 37 -0.67 -0.83 7.91
CA GLU A 37 -0.77 -1.79 9.00
C GLU A 37 -0.35 -3.20 8.55
N TRP A 38 -0.75 -3.63 7.36
CA TRP A 38 -0.31 -4.90 6.79
C TRP A 38 1.20 -4.95 6.56
N MET A 39 1.80 -3.89 6.00
CA MET A 39 3.26 -3.79 5.84
C MET A 39 3.99 -3.82 7.18
N ARG A 40 3.47 -3.10 8.19
CA ARG A 40 4.03 -3.14 9.55
C ARG A 40 3.93 -4.53 10.17
N ALA A 41 2.80 -5.21 9.99
CA ALA A 41 2.61 -6.58 10.50
C ALA A 41 3.56 -7.56 9.80
N GLN A 42 3.80 -7.40 8.49
CA GLN A 42 4.77 -8.21 7.76
C GLN A 42 6.18 -8.00 8.29
N HIS A 43 6.59 -6.75 8.48
CA HIS A 43 7.89 -6.44 9.11
C HIS A 43 7.98 -6.98 10.53
N LEU A 44 6.89 -6.97 11.30
CA LEU A 44 6.86 -7.55 12.63
C LEU A 44 7.14 -9.05 12.56
N LEU A 45 6.45 -9.78 11.67
CA LEU A 45 6.65 -11.21 11.47
C LEU A 45 8.10 -11.54 11.04
N ASP A 46 8.68 -10.73 10.16
CA ASP A 46 10.05 -10.94 9.66
C ASP A 46 11.12 -10.72 10.75
N ASN A 47 10.85 -9.85 11.74
CA ASN A 47 11.81 -9.50 12.80
C ASN A 47 11.51 -10.18 14.15
N VAL A 48 10.36 -10.84 14.32
CA VAL A 48 10.00 -11.43 15.61
C VAL A 48 10.89 -12.64 15.90
N VAL A 49 11.54 -12.64 17.07
CA VAL A 49 12.44 -13.71 17.51
C VAL A 49 11.78 -14.55 18.62
N GLU A 50 10.85 -13.97 19.37
CA GLU A 50 10.14 -14.70 20.42
C GLU A 50 9.08 -15.65 19.85
N PRO A 51 9.16 -16.97 20.13
CA PRO A 51 8.22 -17.96 19.59
C PRO A 51 6.77 -17.72 20.03
N GLU A 52 6.55 -17.23 21.24
CA GLU A 52 5.22 -16.90 21.77
C GLU A 52 4.54 -15.73 21.02
N LEU A 53 5.33 -14.87 20.36
CA LEU A 53 4.82 -13.71 19.61
C LEU A 53 4.66 -14.00 18.11
N ILE A 54 5.20 -15.11 17.61
CA ILE A 54 5.06 -15.52 16.21
C ILE A 54 3.58 -15.70 15.86
N ASP A 55 2.83 -16.43 16.68
CA ASP A 55 1.40 -16.69 16.43
C ASP A 55 0.60 -15.38 16.38
N HIS A 56 0.92 -14.45 17.28
CA HIS A 56 0.33 -13.12 17.28
C HIS A 56 0.68 -12.35 15.99
N ALA A 57 1.95 -12.37 15.56
CA ALA A 57 2.39 -11.70 14.35
C ALA A 57 1.73 -12.28 13.09
N ILE A 58 1.64 -13.62 12.99
CA ILE A 58 0.93 -14.31 11.90
C ILE A 58 -0.53 -13.88 11.87
N TYR A 59 -1.21 -13.89 13.02
CA TYR A 59 -2.60 -13.49 13.10
C TYR A 59 -2.80 -12.03 12.68
N ALA A 60 -1.92 -11.13 13.11
CA ALA A 60 -1.97 -9.71 12.75
C ALA A 60 -1.83 -9.50 11.24
N VAL A 61 -0.88 -10.18 10.58
CA VAL A 61 -0.70 -10.14 9.12
C VAL A 61 -1.96 -10.62 8.42
N GLN A 62 -2.49 -11.78 8.81
CA GLN A 62 -3.69 -12.35 8.19
C GLN A 62 -4.95 -11.50 8.40
N ALA A 63 -5.10 -10.89 9.57
CA ALA A 63 -6.20 -10.00 9.88
C ALA A 63 -6.14 -8.73 9.01
N ALA A 64 -4.98 -8.10 8.91
CA ALA A 64 -4.77 -6.91 8.08
C ALA A 64 -4.98 -7.22 6.59
N GLN A 65 -4.48 -8.36 6.09
CA GLN A 65 -4.69 -8.80 4.71
C GLN A 65 -6.19 -8.97 4.41
N ARG A 66 -6.92 -9.71 5.26
CA ARG A 66 -8.36 -9.93 5.06
C ARG A 66 -9.16 -8.63 5.10
N LYS A 67 -8.79 -7.71 6.00
CA LYS A 67 -9.39 -6.37 6.07
C LYS A 67 -9.15 -5.60 4.77
N TYR A 68 -7.92 -5.59 4.27
CA TYR A 68 -7.56 -4.93 3.01
C TYR A 68 -8.35 -5.50 1.82
N GLU A 69 -8.42 -6.84 1.70
CA GLU A 69 -9.20 -7.50 0.65
C GLU A 69 -10.69 -7.12 0.68
N TYR A 70 -11.27 -7.04 1.88
CA TYR A 70 -12.64 -6.59 2.06
C TYR A 70 -12.82 -5.15 1.59
N LEU A 71 -11.98 -4.22 2.04
CA LEU A 71 -12.07 -2.81 1.66
C LEU A 71 -11.90 -2.61 0.15
N MET A 72 -11.01 -3.38 -0.50
CA MET A 72 -10.85 -3.34 -1.96
C MET A 72 -12.09 -3.86 -2.69
N LYS A 73 -12.80 -4.86 -2.15
CA LYS A 73 -14.11 -5.29 -2.69
C LYS A 73 -15.15 -4.18 -2.56
N VAL A 74 -15.16 -3.44 -1.45
CA VAL A 74 -16.07 -2.31 -1.23
C VAL A 74 -15.76 -1.16 -2.20
N ALA A 75 -14.48 -0.79 -2.36
CA ALA A 75 -14.07 0.26 -3.29
C ALA A 75 -14.48 -0.05 -4.74
N ARG A 76 -14.31 -1.32 -5.18
CA ARG A 76 -14.76 -1.76 -6.50
C ARG A 76 -16.27 -1.62 -6.70
N LYS A 77 -17.08 -1.94 -5.68
CA LYS A 77 -18.54 -1.77 -5.73
C LYS A 77 -18.94 -0.29 -5.86
N GLN A 78 -18.16 0.61 -5.29
CA GLN A 78 -18.39 2.05 -5.38
C GLN A 78 -17.76 2.70 -6.63
N HIS A 79 -17.20 1.91 -7.56
CA HIS A 79 -16.47 2.38 -8.74
C HIS A 79 -15.34 3.38 -8.42
N LEU A 80 -14.76 3.27 -7.22
CA LEU A 80 -13.64 4.09 -6.81
C LEU A 80 -12.37 3.56 -7.49
N SER A 81 -11.68 4.45 -8.21
CA SER A 81 -10.33 4.17 -8.70
C SER A 81 -9.39 4.29 -7.51
N VAL A 82 -9.02 3.15 -6.92
CA VAL A 82 -7.89 3.09 -6.00
C VAL A 82 -6.65 3.15 -6.88
N PRO A 83 -5.83 4.22 -6.80
CA PRO A 83 -4.61 4.30 -7.60
C PRO A 83 -3.74 3.09 -7.26
N PRO A 84 -3.25 2.36 -8.28
CA PRO A 84 -2.29 1.30 -8.03
C PRO A 84 -1.06 1.91 -7.38
N GLU A 85 -0.50 1.19 -6.41
CA GLU A 85 0.65 1.64 -5.63
C GLU A 85 1.87 1.74 -6.57
N GLU A 86 2.12 2.91 -7.13
CA GLU A 86 3.38 3.21 -7.83
C GLU A 86 4.48 3.40 -6.79
N GLY A 87 5.03 2.29 -6.29
CA GLY A 87 6.18 2.35 -5.39
C GLY A 87 6.38 1.07 -4.58
N LEU A 88 7.24 0.18 -5.09
CA LEU A 88 8.37 -0.46 -4.37
C LEU A 88 8.71 -1.89 -4.85
N VAL A 89 7.99 -2.51 -5.80
CA VAL A 89 8.35 -3.89 -6.27
C VAL A 89 8.72 -3.99 -7.75
N ARG A 90 8.95 -2.88 -8.46
CA ARG A 90 9.67 -2.87 -9.75
C ARG A 90 11.02 -2.14 -9.66
N GLY A 91 11.64 -2.25 -8.48
CA GLY A 91 12.97 -1.72 -8.17
C GLY A 91 14.08 -2.76 -8.13
N ALA A 92 13.84 -4.02 -8.51
CA ALA A 92 14.92 -4.92 -8.93
C ALA A 92 15.36 -4.52 -10.36
N ALA A 93 15.74 -3.25 -10.52
CA ALA A 93 16.64 -2.87 -11.57
C ALA A 93 17.94 -3.62 -11.28
N ARG A 94 18.15 -4.70 -12.04
CA ARG A 94 19.45 -5.08 -12.60
C ARG A 94 20.58 -4.70 -11.63
N THR A 95 20.89 -5.56 -10.66
CA THR A 95 22.30 -5.64 -10.27
C THR A 95 23.01 -5.95 -11.58
N SER A 96 23.70 -4.94 -12.08
CA SER A 96 24.55 -5.05 -13.24
C SER A 96 25.49 -6.20 -12.96
N SER A 97 25.23 -7.35 -13.58
CA SER A 97 26.11 -8.51 -13.63
C SER A 97 27.42 -8.19 -14.38
N ALA A 98 27.73 -6.90 -14.63
CA ALA A 98 28.84 -6.47 -15.47
C ALA A 98 30.08 -5.95 -14.72
N ASP A 99 30.03 -5.76 -13.40
CA ASP A 99 31.18 -5.19 -12.66
C ASP A 99 31.91 -6.22 -11.77
N PHE A 100 32.02 -7.47 -12.27
CA PHE A 100 33.10 -8.37 -11.84
C PHE A 100 34.26 -8.27 -12.84
N GLN A 101 34.91 -7.10 -12.87
CA GLN A 101 36.18 -6.94 -13.57
C GLN A 101 37.24 -7.73 -12.79
N GLY A 102 37.62 -8.86 -13.38
CA GLY A 102 38.77 -9.64 -12.94
C GLY A 102 40.00 -8.74 -12.87
N HIS A 103 40.56 -8.62 -11.67
CA HIS A 103 41.90 -8.08 -11.50
C HIS A 103 42.89 -9.19 -11.84
N ASP A 104 43.38 -9.09 -13.07
CA ASP A 104 44.79 -9.19 -13.44
C ASP A 104 45.57 -10.44 -13.06
N GLY A 105 45.95 -11.16 -14.13
CA GLY A 105 46.75 -12.36 -14.11
C GLY A 105 48.14 -12.15 -13.52
N VAL A 106 48.47 -13.03 -12.57
CA VAL A 106 49.85 -13.35 -12.19
C VAL A 106 50.51 -14.03 -13.40
N THR A 107 51.22 -13.26 -14.22
CA THR A 107 52.19 -13.81 -15.18
C THR A 107 53.52 -14.01 -14.47
N ALA A 108 53.65 -15.13 -13.76
CA ALA A 108 54.95 -15.61 -13.29
C ALA A 108 55.73 -16.18 -14.48
N ARG A 109 56.45 -15.32 -15.20
CA ARG A 109 57.45 -15.74 -16.19
C ARG A 109 58.72 -16.14 -15.43
N SER A 110 58.86 -17.44 -15.15
CA SER A 110 60.14 -18.03 -14.76
C SER A 110 61.10 -17.95 -15.95
N LYS A 111 62.16 -17.14 -15.82
CA LYS A 111 63.38 -17.32 -16.61
C LYS A 111 64.39 -17.99 -15.69
N GLY A 112 64.74 -19.22 -16.03
CA GLY A 112 65.79 -19.96 -15.37
C GLY A 112 67.16 -19.32 -15.54
N ARG A 113 68.04 -19.67 -14.61
CA ARG A 113 69.47 -19.87 -14.81
C ARG A 113 69.85 -21.11 -14.03
#